data_AF-A0A2E0KWM1-F1
#
_entry.id   AF-A0A2E0KWM1-F1
#
_cell.length_a   1.000
_cell.length_b   1.000
_cell.length_c   1.000
_cell.angle_alpha   90.00
_cell.angle_beta   90.00
_cell.angle_gamma   90.00
#
_symmetry.space_group_name_H-M   'P 1'
#
loop_
_entity.id
_entity.type
_entity.pdbx_description
1 polymer ?
#
loop_
_entity_poly.entity_id
_entity_poly.type
_entity_poly.pdbx_seq_one_letter_code
_entity_poly.pdbx_strand_id
1 'polypeptide(L)'
;MKLSIWHQFSSNNSSDFTIIGVFDSPEQAKHAAEEVQRILNRIRDWHDANPESADELYDLWASGEYPPPMSAVEKQLAQEYNVHWIGAIDWFDRVEVHTLMDRLVVVQPDFHVDYGPSPFDQIMNRLGGYGFVAGTDAEGEPYGTVYLRLVCDAPDDTAVATILEEMSPYDDPDPFEPESNLLKAYGLKIVFRWDYYQGEWKLETLVEYLRAKSCKNLNYDIAGVRYLRTDSFSLDGDQ
;
A
#
# COMPACT_ATOMS: atom_id res chain seq x y z
N MET A 1 -25.75 -42.12 -12.38
CA MET A 1 -25.00 -41.31 -11.39
C MET A 1 -24.43 -40.12 -12.13
N LYS A 2 -24.88 -38.89 -11.86
CA LYS A 2 -24.34 -37.66 -12.49
C LYS A 2 -23.49 -36.95 -11.42
N LEU A 3 -22.18 -36.89 -11.64
CA LEU A 3 -21.27 -36.04 -10.89
C LEU A 3 -21.41 -34.62 -11.42
N SER A 4 -22.01 -33.74 -10.63
CA SER A 4 -21.96 -32.29 -10.85
C SER A 4 -20.76 -31.75 -10.06
N ILE A 5 -19.68 -31.43 -10.78
CA ILE A 5 -18.55 -30.68 -10.24
C ILE A 5 -18.99 -29.22 -10.16
N TRP A 6 -19.18 -28.72 -8.95
CA TRP A 6 -19.27 -27.30 -8.69
C TRP A 6 -17.86 -26.73 -8.83
N HIS A 7 -17.53 -26.13 -9.98
CA HIS A 7 -16.41 -25.20 -10.04
C HIS A 7 -16.84 -23.95 -9.27
N GLN A 8 -16.23 -23.70 -8.11
CA GLN A 8 -16.23 -22.35 -7.56
C GLN A 8 -15.48 -21.48 -8.56
N PHE A 9 -16.20 -20.55 -9.19
CA PHE A 9 -15.57 -19.40 -9.84
C PHE A 9 -15.02 -18.55 -8.69
N SER A 10 -13.75 -18.74 -8.32
CA SER A 10 -13.03 -17.69 -7.61
C SER A 10 -13.00 -16.50 -8.55
N SER A 11 -13.64 -15.39 -8.16
CA SER A 11 -13.51 -14.11 -8.86
C SER A 11 -12.02 -13.82 -8.93
N ASN A 12 -11.46 -13.84 -10.14
CA ASN A 12 -10.02 -13.96 -10.38
C ASN A 12 -9.44 -12.67 -10.96
N ASN A 13 -10.07 -11.52 -10.70
CA ASN A 13 -9.69 -10.25 -11.32
C ASN A 13 -9.54 -9.10 -10.31
N SER A 14 -9.36 -9.40 -9.03
CA SER A 14 -9.33 -8.36 -8.00
C SER A 14 -7.92 -8.19 -7.46
N SER A 15 -7.35 -7.00 -7.66
CA SER A 15 -6.08 -6.58 -7.09
C SER A 15 -6.23 -6.32 -5.58
N ASP A 16 -5.14 -6.52 -4.85
CA ASP A 16 -4.97 -6.11 -3.46
C ASP A 16 -3.64 -5.38 -3.36
N PHE A 17 -3.65 -4.12 -2.97
CA PHE A 17 -2.42 -3.34 -2.89
C PHE A 17 -2.44 -2.31 -1.79
N THR A 18 -1.25 -1.84 -1.49
CA THR A 18 -1.02 -0.66 -0.65
C THR A 18 0.07 0.19 -1.25
N ILE A 19 -0.24 1.47 -1.39
CA ILE A 19 0.72 2.48 -1.83
C ILE A 19 1.35 3.10 -0.60
N ILE A 20 2.67 3.15 -0.59
CA ILE A 20 3.48 3.67 0.52
C ILE A 20 4.33 4.80 -0.01
N GLY A 21 4.07 6.03 0.43
CA GLY A 21 4.90 7.19 0.19
C GLY A 21 5.84 7.44 1.37
N VAL A 22 7.14 7.57 1.10
CA VAL A 22 8.15 7.94 2.13
C VAL A 22 8.61 9.37 1.91
N PHE A 23 8.53 10.20 2.95
CA PHE A 23 8.83 11.63 2.87
C PHE A 23 10.03 12.00 3.76
N ASP A 24 10.64 13.15 3.48
CA ASP A 24 11.81 13.62 4.22
C ASP A 24 11.43 14.13 5.61
N SER A 25 10.23 14.67 5.78
CA SER A 25 9.75 15.21 7.06
C SER A 25 8.31 14.84 7.38
N PRO A 26 7.93 14.91 8.67
CA PRO A 26 6.55 14.66 9.09
C PRO A 26 5.53 15.62 8.47
N GLU A 27 5.93 16.88 8.28
CA GLU A 27 5.09 17.91 7.68
C GLU A 27 4.83 17.61 6.20
N GLN A 28 5.83 17.10 5.47
CA GLN A 28 5.65 16.68 4.09
C GLN A 28 4.72 15.47 3.98
N ALA A 29 4.90 14.45 4.82
CA ALA A 29 4.01 13.29 4.82
C ALA A 29 2.57 13.68 5.17
N LYS A 30 2.38 14.54 6.18
CA LYS A 30 1.05 15.06 6.51
C LYS A 30 0.43 15.81 5.35
N HIS A 31 1.18 16.72 4.73
CA HIS A 31 0.69 17.47 3.56
C HIS A 31 0.31 16.54 2.42
N ALA A 32 1.14 15.52 2.14
CA ALA A 32 0.87 14.57 1.08
C ALA A 32 -0.37 13.70 1.37
N ALA A 33 -0.55 13.25 2.62
CA ALA A 33 -1.76 12.52 3.03
C ALA A 33 -3.03 13.37 2.87
N GLU A 34 -2.98 14.63 3.30
CA GLU A 34 -4.09 15.59 3.12
C GLU A 34 -4.39 15.81 1.64
N GLU A 35 -3.36 15.90 0.80
CA GLU A 35 -3.51 16.12 -0.63
C GLU A 35 -4.05 14.89 -1.36
N VAL A 36 -3.58 13.69 -1.03
CA VAL A 36 -4.15 12.43 -1.53
C VAL A 36 -5.62 12.32 -1.15
N GLN A 37 -5.97 12.61 0.11
CA GLN A 37 -7.35 12.60 0.56
C GLN A 37 -8.20 13.64 -0.19
N ARG A 38 -7.65 14.83 -0.47
CA ARG A 38 -8.31 15.87 -1.28
C ARG A 38 -8.60 15.38 -2.70
N ILE A 39 -7.66 14.71 -3.35
CA ILE A 39 -7.83 14.16 -4.70
C ILE A 39 -8.99 13.15 -4.70
N LEU A 40 -8.97 12.19 -3.77
CA LEU A 40 -9.99 11.16 -3.65
C LEU A 40 -11.38 11.76 -3.38
N ASN A 41 -11.47 12.74 -2.48
CA ASN A 41 -12.72 13.44 -2.21
C ASN A 41 -13.22 14.22 -3.44
N ARG A 42 -12.33 14.85 -4.22
CA ARG A 42 -12.74 15.54 -5.46
C ARG A 42 -13.34 14.58 -6.49
N ILE A 43 -12.82 13.36 -6.59
CA ILE A 43 -13.37 12.33 -7.46
C ILE A 43 -14.75 11.93 -6.97
N ARG A 44 -14.87 11.59 -5.67
CA ARG A 44 -16.15 11.24 -5.04
C ARG A 44 -17.21 12.33 -5.22
N ASP A 45 -16.87 13.57 -4.88
CA ASP A 45 -17.78 14.72 -4.98
C ASP A 45 -18.26 14.94 -6.42
N TRP A 46 -17.42 14.65 -7.42
CA TRP A 46 -17.82 14.72 -8.82
C TRP A 46 -18.82 13.62 -9.19
N HIS A 47 -18.59 12.37 -8.75
CA HIS A 47 -19.53 11.27 -8.97
C HIS A 47 -20.90 11.56 -8.32
N ASP A 48 -20.89 12.04 -7.07
CA ASP A 48 -22.12 12.40 -6.34
C ASP A 48 -22.88 13.56 -7.00
N ALA A 49 -22.17 14.54 -7.55
CA ALA A 49 -22.76 15.70 -8.21
C ALA A 49 -23.22 15.43 -9.67
N ASN A 50 -22.74 14.35 -10.30
CA ASN A 50 -23.02 14.04 -11.71
C ASN A 50 -23.46 12.57 -11.90
N PRO A 51 -24.56 12.12 -11.24
CA PRO A 51 -24.94 10.71 -11.23
C PRO A 51 -25.21 10.13 -12.62
N GLU A 52 -25.84 10.88 -13.54
CA GLU A 52 -26.07 10.39 -14.91
C GLU A 52 -24.75 10.12 -15.66
N SER A 53 -23.74 10.99 -15.48
CA SER A 53 -22.42 10.79 -16.09
C SER A 53 -21.64 9.68 -15.38
N ALA A 54 -21.78 9.54 -14.07
CA ALA A 54 -21.17 8.44 -13.33
C ALA A 54 -21.75 7.08 -13.77
N ASP A 55 -23.07 6.99 -13.94
CA ASP A 55 -23.76 5.80 -14.43
C ASP A 55 -23.32 5.47 -15.87
N GLU A 56 -23.19 6.46 -16.76
CA GLU A 56 -22.68 6.24 -18.13
C GLU A 56 -21.26 5.67 -18.13
N LEU A 57 -20.36 6.20 -17.29
CA LEU A 57 -19.00 5.67 -17.15
C LEU A 57 -19.01 4.23 -16.62
N TYR A 58 -19.88 3.93 -15.66
CA TYR A 58 -20.05 2.60 -15.11
C TYR A 58 -20.59 1.61 -16.16
N ASP A 59 -21.58 2.01 -16.97
CA ASP A 59 -22.13 1.18 -18.04
C ASP A 59 -21.08 0.87 -19.12
N LEU A 60 -20.27 1.87 -19.50
CA LEU A 60 -19.16 1.67 -20.43
C LEU A 60 -18.14 0.69 -19.86
N TRP A 61 -17.77 0.83 -18.60
CA TRP A 61 -16.88 -0.10 -17.93
C TRP A 61 -17.46 -1.52 -17.86
N ALA A 62 -18.73 -1.67 -17.45
CA ALA A 62 -19.44 -2.95 -17.38
C ALA A 62 -19.60 -3.62 -18.76
N SER A 63 -19.54 -2.84 -19.85
CA SER A 63 -19.55 -3.35 -21.22
C SER A 63 -18.22 -3.91 -21.70
N GLY A 64 -17.14 -3.77 -20.91
CA GLY A 64 -15.81 -4.27 -21.20
C GLY A 64 -14.88 -3.25 -21.86
N GLU A 65 -15.19 -1.96 -21.79
CA GLU A 65 -14.26 -0.91 -22.25
C GLU A 65 -13.02 -0.87 -21.35
N TYR A 66 -11.84 -0.98 -21.97
CA TYR A 66 -10.55 -1.00 -21.27
C TYR A 66 -9.52 -0.11 -21.99
N PRO A 67 -8.81 0.79 -21.28
CA PRO A 67 -8.95 1.08 -19.86
C PRO A 67 -10.29 1.77 -19.53
N PRO A 68 -10.75 1.75 -18.27
CA PRO A 68 -12.04 2.31 -17.89
C PRO A 68 -12.04 3.82 -18.17
N PRO A 69 -13.12 4.37 -18.75
CA PRO A 69 -13.14 5.75 -19.17
C PRO A 69 -13.04 6.69 -17.96
N MET A 70 -12.08 7.61 -17.99
CA MET A 70 -11.90 8.61 -16.92
C MET A 70 -13.02 9.67 -16.92
N SER A 71 -13.44 10.04 -15.72
CA SER A 71 -14.26 11.22 -15.48
C SER A 71 -13.54 12.52 -15.88
N ALA A 72 -14.30 13.62 -15.97
CA ALA A 72 -13.72 14.93 -16.26
C ALA A 72 -12.74 15.40 -15.17
N VAL A 73 -13.04 15.08 -13.90
CA VAL A 73 -12.19 15.46 -12.77
C VAL A 73 -10.88 14.66 -12.74
N GLU A 74 -10.90 13.37 -13.04
CA GLU A 74 -9.68 12.54 -13.14
C GLU A 74 -8.77 13.02 -14.27
N LYS A 75 -9.34 13.37 -15.43
CA LYS A 75 -8.57 13.97 -16.55
C LYS A 75 -7.89 15.28 -16.14
N GLN A 76 -8.60 16.13 -15.39
CA GLN A 76 -8.04 17.37 -14.87
C GLN A 76 -6.90 17.10 -13.87
N LEU A 77 -7.11 16.16 -12.94
CA LEU A 77 -6.11 15.79 -11.93
C LEU A 77 -4.86 15.19 -12.57
N ALA A 78 -5.00 14.33 -13.59
CA ALA A 78 -3.88 13.78 -14.35
C ALA A 78 -2.98 14.88 -14.94
N GLN A 79 -3.60 15.96 -15.44
CA GLN A 79 -2.89 17.15 -15.93
C GLN A 79 -2.29 17.97 -14.78
N GLU A 80 -3.03 18.19 -13.69
CA GLU A 80 -2.62 18.96 -12.51
C GLU A 80 -1.32 18.41 -11.91
N TYR A 81 -1.22 17.08 -11.76
CA TYR A 81 -0.02 16.42 -11.21
C TYR A 81 0.99 15.97 -12.26
N ASN A 82 0.67 16.12 -13.55
CA ASN A 82 1.51 15.63 -14.65
C ASN A 82 1.90 14.15 -14.46
N VAL A 83 0.89 13.30 -14.28
CA VAL A 83 1.04 11.85 -14.10
C VAL A 83 0.38 11.08 -15.23
N HIS A 84 0.88 9.89 -15.54
CA HIS A 84 0.24 9.02 -16.51
C HIS A 84 -0.93 8.28 -15.84
N TRP A 85 -2.15 8.76 -16.09
CA TRP A 85 -3.39 8.19 -15.57
C TRP A 85 -4.08 7.39 -16.68
N ILE A 86 -4.08 6.07 -16.54
CA ILE A 86 -4.47 5.14 -17.61
C ILE A 86 -6.00 5.03 -17.75
N GLY A 87 -6.73 5.02 -16.63
CA GLY A 87 -8.19 4.88 -16.62
C GLY A 87 -8.78 5.33 -15.28
N ALA A 88 -10.11 5.38 -15.19
CA ALA A 88 -10.80 5.68 -13.94
C ALA A 88 -10.39 4.73 -12.81
N ILE A 89 -10.34 5.25 -11.59
CA ILE A 89 -10.19 4.42 -10.39
C ILE A 89 -11.57 4.03 -9.84
N ASP A 90 -11.68 2.81 -9.33
CA ASP A 90 -12.92 2.23 -8.79
C ASP A 90 -12.93 2.17 -7.26
N TRP A 91 -11.84 2.57 -6.61
CA TRP A 91 -11.60 2.38 -5.18
C TRP A 91 -11.60 3.68 -4.35
N PHE A 92 -11.97 4.80 -4.96
CA PHE A 92 -11.92 6.13 -4.32
C PHE A 92 -12.88 6.31 -3.15
N ASP A 93 -13.96 5.53 -3.07
CA ASP A 93 -15.00 5.62 -2.06
C ASP A 93 -14.65 4.87 -0.78
N ARG A 94 -13.84 3.81 -0.88
CA ARG A 94 -13.47 2.94 0.23
C ARG A 94 -11.96 2.74 0.32
N VAL A 95 -11.28 3.83 0.66
CA VAL A 95 -9.81 3.88 0.82
C VAL A 95 -9.45 4.57 2.12
N GLU A 96 -8.51 3.97 2.85
CA GLU A 96 -7.88 4.56 4.01
C GLU A 96 -6.61 5.31 3.58
N VAL A 97 -6.52 6.59 3.96
CA VAL A 97 -5.30 7.39 3.81
C VAL A 97 -4.85 7.81 5.21
N HIS A 98 -3.65 7.40 5.60
CA HIS A 98 -3.13 7.73 6.92
C HIS A 98 -1.62 7.96 6.89
N THR A 99 -1.16 8.78 7.83
CA THR A 99 0.26 8.96 8.10
C THR A 99 0.70 7.97 9.17
N LEU A 100 1.86 7.35 8.96
CA LEU A 100 2.40 6.36 9.87
C LEU A 100 3.87 6.69 10.20
N MET A 101 4.24 6.50 11.46
CA MET A 101 5.59 6.78 11.97
C MET A 101 6.14 8.14 11.50
N ASP A 102 5.29 9.16 11.55
CA ASP A 102 5.54 10.54 11.17
C ASP A 102 5.79 10.80 9.67
N ARG A 103 6.56 9.99 8.93
CA ARG A 103 7.00 10.29 7.55
C ARG A 103 6.53 9.30 6.47
N LEU A 104 5.72 8.29 6.84
CA LEU A 104 5.07 7.41 5.87
C LEU A 104 3.67 7.93 5.58
N VAL A 105 3.25 7.88 4.33
CA VAL A 105 1.86 7.97 3.91
C VAL A 105 1.46 6.63 3.34
N VAL A 106 0.37 6.08 3.83
CA VAL A 106 -0.17 4.79 3.42
C VAL A 106 -1.53 5.04 2.80
N VAL A 107 -1.75 4.46 1.61
CA VAL A 107 -3.03 4.47 0.89
C VAL A 107 -3.42 3.03 0.62
N GLN A 108 -4.53 2.61 1.21
CA GLN A 108 -4.97 1.22 1.18
C GLN A 108 -6.49 1.16 0.92
N PRO A 109 -6.92 0.59 -0.22
CA PRO A 109 -8.32 0.20 -0.40
C PRO A 109 -8.77 -0.79 0.69
N ASP A 110 -10.00 -0.67 1.18
CA ASP A 110 -10.53 -1.58 2.22
C ASP A 110 -11.15 -2.88 1.66
N PHE A 111 -10.96 -3.12 0.35
CA PHE A 111 -11.53 -4.21 -0.42
C PHE A 111 -10.64 -4.54 -1.62
N HIS A 112 -10.90 -5.67 -2.30
CA HIS A 112 -10.20 -5.99 -3.53
C HIS A 112 -10.77 -5.20 -4.71
N VAL A 113 -9.90 -4.65 -5.53
CA VAL A 113 -10.22 -3.61 -6.53
C VAL A 113 -9.87 -4.11 -7.93
N ASP A 114 -10.60 -3.71 -8.96
CA ASP A 114 -10.38 -4.25 -10.30
C ASP A 114 -9.15 -3.63 -10.98
N TYR A 115 -8.71 -2.45 -10.50
CA TYR A 115 -7.56 -1.72 -11.04
C TYR A 115 -6.43 -1.54 -10.05
N GLY A 116 -5.22 -1.39 -10.58
CA GLY A 116 -4.01 -1.31 -9.78
C GLY A 116 -3.77 0.02 -9.04
N PRO A 117 -2.56 0.19 -8.48
CA PRO A 117 -2.18 1.32 -7.63
C PRO A 117 -2.05 2.66 -8.39
N SER A 118 -1.97 2.62 -9.72
CA SER A 118 -1.84 3.82 -10.54
C SER A 118 -3.12 4.66 -10.50
N PRO A 119 -3.01 5.99 -10.41
CA PRO A 119 -1.80 6.82 -10.54
C PRO A 119 -1.16 7.21 -9.20
N PHE A 120 -1.66 6.71 -8.07
CA PHE A 120 -1.33 7.28 -6.77
C PHE A 120 0.11 6.99 -6.34
N ASP A 121 0.70 5.91 -6.84
CA ASP A 121 2.15 5.65 -6.78
C ASP A 121 2.98 6.79 -7.40
N GLN A 122 2.58 7.30 -8.57
CA GLN A 122 3.23 8.45 -9.23
C GLN A 122 2.91 9.76 -8.50
N ILE A 123 1.69 9.92 -7.99
CA ILE A 123 1.29 11.12 -7.23
C ILE A 123 2.16 11.26 -5.98
N MET A 124 2.49 10.17 -5.27
CA MET A 124 3.41 10.23 -4.13
C MET A 124 4.76 10.87 -4.51
N ASN A 125 5.30 10.50 -5.68
CA ASN A 125 6.54 11.09 -6.19
C ASN A 125 6.38 12.59 -6.51
N ARG A 126 5.23 12.98 -7.06
CA ARG A 126 4.92 14.40 -7.37
C ARG A 126 4.75 15.25 -6.11
N LEU A 127 4.35 14.64 -4.99
CA LEU A 127 4.23 15.29 -3.69
C LEU A 127 5.58 15.37 -2.94
N GLY A 128 6.68 14.96 -3.57
CA GLY A 128 8.02 15.02 -3.00
C GLY A 128 8.42 13.80 -2.17
N GLY A 129 7.62 12.74 -2.19
CA GLY A 129 7.96 11.46 -1.57
C GLY A 129 8.63 10.49 -2.53
N TYR A 130 8.95 9.31 -2.02
CA TYR A 130 9.27 8.12 -2.81
C TYR A 130 8.10 7.14 -2.68
N GLY A 131 7.39 6.92 -3.79
CA GLY A 131 6.24 6.04 -3.89
C GLY A 131 6.63 4.58 -4.14
N PHE A 132 6.08 3.69 -3.33
CA PHE A 132 6.22 2.24 -3.43
C PHE A 132 4.84 1.59 -3.46
N VAL A 133 4.77 0.39 -4.03
CA VAL A 133 3.55 -0.43 -4.03
C VAL A 133 3.91 -1.81 -3.49
N ALA A 134 3.15 -2.26 -2.50
CA ALA A 134 3.10 -3.65 -2.07
C ALA A 134 1.74 -4.25 -2.44
N GLY A 135 1.67 -5.54 -2.76
CA GLY A 135 0.39 -6.18 -3.13
C GLY A 135 0.49 -7.14 -4.31
N THR A 136 -0.68 -7.57 -4.77
CA THR A 136 -0.89 -8.37 -5.99
C THR A 136 -1.86 -7.70 -6.95
N ASP A 137 -1.60 -7.86 -8.24
CA ASP A 137 -2.52 -7.49 -9.28
C ASP A 137 -3.70 -8.48 -9.41
N ALA A 138 -4.59 -8.19 -10.35
CA ALA A 138 -5.77 -8.99 -10.65
C ALA A 138 -5.45 -10.46 -10.98
N GLU A 139 -4.26 -10.75 -11.52
CA GLU A 139 -3.81 -12.10 -11.89
C GLU A 139 -3.19 -12.85 -10.71
N GLY A 140 -3.08 -12.20 -9.54
CA GLY A 140 -2.37 -12.71 -8.38
C GLY A 140 -0.86 -12.52 -8.48
N GLU A 141 -0.38 -11.76 -9.47
CA GLU A 141 1.03 -11.48 -9.65
C GLU A 141 1.44 -10.31 -8.73
N PRO A 142 2.53 -10.43 -7.98
CA PRO A 142 2.90 -9.40 -7.01
C PRO A 142 3.39 -8.12 -7.70
N TYR A 143 2.82 -6.97 -7.30
CA TYR A 143 3.36 -5.64 -7.64
C TYR A 143 4.77 -5.48 -7.07
N GLY A 144 4.92 -5.89 -5.82
CA GLY A 144 6.17 -5.89 -5.10
C GLY A 144 5.97 -6.13 -3.61
N THR A 145 7.09 -6.18 -2.91
CA THR A 145 7.15 -6.26 -1.46
C THR A 145 7.91 -5.05 -0.93
N VAL A 146 7.33 -4.35 0.04
CA VAL A 146 8.00 -3.26 0.77
C VAL A 146 8.41 -3.78 2.14
N TYR A 147 9.71 -3.80 2.40
CA TYR A 147 10.26 -4.22 3.67
C TYR A 147 10.56 -3.01 4.54
N LEU A 148 9.83 -2.88 5.64
CA LEU A 148 10.09 -1.86 6.65
C LEU A 148 10.99 -2.43 7.74
N ARG A 149 12.11 -1.78 8.00
CA ARG A 149 12.95 -2.10 9.15
C ARG A 149 12.55 -1.21 10.31
N LEU A 150 12.08 -1.79 11.41
CA LEU A 150 11.85 -1.07 12.67
C LEU A 150 12.98 -1.38 13.64
N VAL A 151 13.42 -0.36 14.35
CA VAL A 151 14.48 -0.49 15.37
C VAL A 151 13.99 0.16 16.65
N CYS A 152 14.04 -0.55 17.77
CA CYS A 152 13.81 0.04 19.09
C CYS A 152 14.80 -0.45 20.13
N ASP A 153 14.98 0.35 21.18
CA ASP A 153 15.78 0.02 22.35
C ASP A 153 14.85 -0.45 23.48
N ALA A 154 14.89 -1.75 23.78
CA ALA A 154 14.17 -2.34 24.89
C ALA A 154 14.72 -1.83 26.25
N PRO A 155 13.89 -1.77 27.30
CA PRO A 155 14.32 -1.28 28.60
C PRO A 155 15.30 -2.22 29.31
N ASP A 156 15.18 -3.53 29.11
CA ASP A 156 16.00 -4.57 29.73
C ASP A 156 15.90 -5.90 28.94
N ASP A 157 16.73 -6.88 29.33
CA ASP A 157 16.79 -8.19 28.68
C ASP A 157 15.49 -9.00 28.83
N THR A 158 14.70 -8.73 29.87
CA THR A 158 13.41 -9.41 30.07
C THR A 158 12.41 -8.93 29.01
N ALA A 159 12.35 -7.63 28.76
CA ALA A 159 11.54 -7.07 27.69
C ALA A 159 11.97 -7.59 26.32
N VAL A 160 13.27 -7.72 26.04
CA VAL A 160 13.77 -8.35 24.81
C VAL A 160 13.24 -9.77 24.69
N ALA A 161 13.43 -10.62 25.71
CA ALA A 161 13.00 -12.01 25.66
C ALA A 161 11.49 -12.14 25.44
N THR A 162 10.68 -11.34 26.14
CA THR A 162 9.21 -11.32 25.97
C THR A 162 8.80 -10.89 24.56
N ILE A 163 9.42 -9.83 24.02
CA ILE A 163 9.11 -9.37 22.66
C ILE A 163 9.49 -10.44 21.63
N LEU A 164 10.66 -11.06 21.77
CA LEU A 164 11.09 -12.15 20.88
C LEU A 164 10.13 -13.34 20.93
N GLU A 165 9.71 -13.75 22.13
CA GLU A 165 8.79 -14.87 22.33
C GLU A 165 7.42 -14.58 21.71
N GLU A 166 6.80 -13.45 22.06
CA GLU A 166 5.47 -13.07 21.60
C GLU A 166 5.43 -12.79 20.09
N MET A 167 6.54 -12.35 19.50
CA MET A 167 6.61 -12.04 18.07
C MET A 167 7.13 -13.18 17.21
N SER A 168 7.73 -14.22 17.80
CA SER A 168 8.22 -15.40 17.07
C SER A 168 7.19 -16.11 16.18
N PRO A 169 5.89 -16.18 16.51
CA PRO A 169 4.90 -16.79 15.62
C PRO A 169 4.69 -15.99 14.32
N TYR A 170 5.08 -14.72 14.32
CA TYR A 170 4.98 -13.80 13.18
C TYR A 170 6.31 -13.62 12.45
N ASP A 171 7.38 -14.28 12.92
CA ASP A 171 8.65 -14.39 12.22
C ASP A 171 8.49 -15.44 11.11
N ASP A 172 7.76 -15.09 10.05
CA ASP A 172 7.66 -15.91 8.84
C ASP A 172 8.91 -15.67 7.97
N PRO A 173 9.81 -16.66 7.85
CA PRO A 173 10.99 -16.49 7.03
C PRO A 173 10.58 -16.34 5.56
N ASP A 174 11.00 -15.23 4.94
CA ASP A 174 10.84 -15.04 3.49
C ASP A 174 11.41 -16.28 2.78
N PRO A 175 10.61 -17.05 2.03
CA PRO A 175 11.05 -18.29 1.41
C PRO A 175 12.16 -18.06 0.37
N PHE A 176 12.36 -16.82 -0.08
CA PHE A 176 13.40 -16.42 -1.01
C PHE A 176 14.63 -15.80 -0.31
N GLU A 177 14.51 -15.36 0.94
CA GLU A 177 15.61 -14.85 1.75
C GLU A 177 15.59 -15.48 3.16
N PRO A 178 15.82 -16.78 3.31
CA PRO A 178 15.68 -17.48 4.60
C PRO A 178 16.62 -17.00 5.72
N GLU A 179 17.61 -16.14 5.43
CA GLU A 179 18.46 -15.48 6.43
C GLU A 179 17.88 -14.12 6.92
N SER A 180 16.76 -13.69 6.34
CA SER A 180 16.08 -12.44 6.65
C SER A 180 15.09 -12.56 7.81
N ASN A 181 15.44 -13.28 8.89
CA ASN A 181 14.58 -13.35 10.08
C ASN A 181 14.03 -11.95 10.38
N LEU A 182 12.70 -11.88 10.43
CA LEU A 182 11.92 -10.68 10.65
C LEU A 182 12.20 -10.11 12.03
N LEU A 183 12.82 -10.87 12.94
CA LEU A 183 13.10 -10.43 14.29
C LEU A 183 14.51 -10.80 14.77
N LYS A 184 15.34 -9.79 15.07
CA LYS A 184 16.69 -9.97 15.63
C LYS A 184 16.91 -9.04 16.82
N ALA A 185 17.54 -9.55 17.88
CA ALA A 185 18.00 -8.75 19.02
C ALA A 185 19.53 -8.66 19.04
N TYR A 186 20.05 -7.45 19.27
CA TYR A 186 21.46 -7.13 19.42
C TYR A 186 21.67 -6.44 20.77
N GLY A 187 21.70 -7.23 21.85
CA GLY A 187 21.54 -6.72 23.20
C GLY A 187 20.12 -6.19 23.40
N LEU A 188 19.99 -4.94 23.87
CA LEU A 188 18.69 -4.28 24.05
C LEU A 188 18.08 -3.74 22.76
N LYS A 189 18.83 -3.76 21.65
CA LYS A 189 18.31 -3.28 20.36
C LYS A 189 17.55 -4.38 19.65
N ILE A 190 16.28 -4.15 19.36
CA ILE A 190 15.43 -5.06 18.60
C ILE A 190 15.24 -4.50 17.20
N VAL A 191 15.47 -5.35 16.20
CA VAL A 191 15.30 -5.03 14.78
C VAL A 191 14.19 -5.92 14.23
N PHE A 192 13.14 -5.29 13.71
CA PHE A 192 12.09 -5.95 12.97
C PHE A 192 12.27 -5.68 11.49
N ARG A 193 12.10 -6.69 10.62
CA ARG A 193 11.78 -6.49 9.22
C ARG A 193 10.29 -6.82 9.08
N TRP A 194 9.53 -5.95 8.45
CA TRP A 194 8.09 -6.08 8.29
C TRP A 194 7.78 -6.14 6.80
N ASP A 195 7.09 -7.19 6.38
CA ASP A 195 6.58 -7.33 5.02
C ASP A 195 5.14 -6.82 4.98
N TYR A 196 4.92 -5.74 4.20
CA TYR A 196 3.60 -5.15 4.07
C TYR A 196 2.59 -6.07 3.33
N TYR A 197 3.06 -7.07 2.58
CA TYR A 197 2.22 -7.95 1.75
C TYR A 197 1.47 -9.04 2.55
N GLN A 198 1.99 -9.50 3.69
CA GLN A 198 1.46 -10.69 4.38
C GLN A 198 1.04 -10.49 5.84
N GLY A 199 1.17 -9.28 6.36
CA GLY A 199 1.00 -9.07 7.78
C GLY A 199 -0.45 -9.04 8.24
N GLU A 200 -0.86 -9.98 9.10
CA GLU A 200 -2.09 -9.89 9.89
C GLU A 200 -2.12 -8.63 10.79
N TRP A 201 -0.97 -8.00 11.04
CA TRP A 201 -0.87 -6.78 11.85
C TRP A 201 -0.79 -5.56 10.96
N LYS A 202 -1.68 -4.59 11.19
CA LYS A 202 -1.41 -3.22 10.76
C LYS A 202 -0.13 -2.74 11.47
N LEU A 203 0.78 -2.09 10.75
CA LEU A 203 2.07 -1.64 11.29
C LEU A 203 1.87 -0.70 12.51
N GLU A 204 0.76 0.04 12.55
CA GLU A 204 0.25 0.78 13.71
C GLU A 204 0.21 -0.09 14.97
N THR A 205 -0.41 -1.27 14.88
CA THR A 205 -0.57 -2.20 16.00
C THR A 205 0.78 -2.69 16.50
N LEU A 206 1.72 -2.97 15.60
CA LEU A 206 3.09 -3.35 15.98
C LEU A 206 3.80 -2.19 16.69
N VAL A 207 3.70 -0.97 16.16
CA VAL A 207 4.28 0.24 16.78
C VAL A 207 3.69 0.48 18.17
N GLU A 208 2.37 0.36 18.33
CA GLU A 208 1.68 0.49 19.61
C GLU A 208 2.10 -0.59 20.60
N TYR A 209 2.21 -1.84 20.14
CA TYR A 209 2.70 -2.96 20.93
C TYR A 209 4.13 -2.70 21.46
N LEU A 210 5.06 -2.27 20.61
CA LEU A 210 6.44 -1.96 21.03
C LEU A 210 6.48 -0.81 22.04
N ARG A 211 5.65 0.23 21.83
CA ARG A 211 5.49 1.31 22.81
C ARG A 211 4.95 0.81 24.15
N ALA A 212 3.97 -0.09 24.14
CA ALA A 212 3.40 -0.69 25.36
C ALA A 212 4.44 -1.53 26.12
N LYS A 213 5.41 -2.13 25.43
CA LYS A 213 6.57 -2.81 26.03
C LYS A 213 7.70 -1.85 26.45
N SER A 214 7.42 -0.54 26.48
CA SER A 214 8.37 0.51 26.87
C SER A 214 9.64 0.59 26.00
N CYS A 215 9.56 0.15 24.73
CA CYS A 215 10.65 0.32 23.78
C CYS A 215 10.87 1.81 23.49
N LYS A 216 12.12 2.26 23.56
CA LYS A 216 12.54 3.65 23.30
C LYS A 216 13.20 3.77 21.93
N ASN A 217 13.39 5.01 21.48
CA ASN A 217 14.09 5.32 20.22
C ASN A 217 13.56 4.51 19.03
N LEU A 218 12.24 4.31 18.99
CA LEU A 218 11.59 3.59 17.91
C LEU A 218 11.79 4.38 16.62
N ASN A 219 12.59 3.82 15.73
CA ASN A 219 12.92 4.37 14.42
C ASN A 219 12.56 3.34 13.35
N TYR A 220 12.48 3.81 12.11
CA TYR A 220 12.28 2.94 10.97
C TYR A 220 12.99 3.48 9.73
N ASP A 221 13.17 2.58 8.78
CA ASP A 221 13.59 2.86 7.43
C ASP A 221 13.07 1.80 6.47
N ILE A 222 13.01 2.13 5.18
CA ILE A 222 12.75 1.13 4.15
C ILE A 222 14.02 0.30 3.99
N ALA A 223 13.99 -0.95 4.45
CA ALA A 223 15.12 -1.87 4.37
C ALA A 223 15.34 -2.36 2.94
N GLY A 224 14.28 -2.36 2.13
CA GLY A 224 14.34 -2.75 0.73
C GLY A 224 12.96 -2.75 0.10
N VAL A 225 12.97 -2.72 -1.23
CA VAL A 225 11.77 -2.90 -2.05
C VAL A 225 12.12 -3.94 -3.09
N ARG A 226 11.28 -4.96 -3.19
CA ARG A 226 11.44 -6.01 -4.19
C ARG A 226 10.29 -5.90 -5.17
N TYR A 227 10.59 -5.38 -6.35
CA TYR A 227 9.68 -5.47 -7.49
C TYR A 227 9.85 -6.84 -8.13
N LEU A 228 8.75 -7.56 -8.29
CA LEU A 228 8.74 -8.88 -8.94
C LEU A 228 8.45 -8.77 -10.45
N ARG A 229 8.04 -7.58 -10.92
CA ARG A 229 7.85 -7.24 -12.33
C ARG A 229 8.88 -6.18 -12.75
N THR A 230 9.88 -6.56 -13.53
CA THR A 230 10.86 -5.63 -14.13
C THR A 230 10.35 -4.94 -15.39
N ASP A 231 9.22 -5.38 -15.93
CA ASP A 231 8.90 -5.18 -17.35
C ASP A 231 7.83 -4.10 -17.61
N SER A 232 7.28 -3.43 -16.59
CA SER A 232 6.16 -2.47 -16.78
C SER A 232 6.27 -1.13 -16.04
N PHE A 233 7.26 -0.91 -15.18
CA PHE A 233 7.57 0.41 -14.65
C PHE A 233 8.80 0.99 -15.36
N SER A 234 8.66 1.24 -16.66
CA SER A 234 9.59 2.08 -17.39
C SER A 234 9.51 3.50 -16.81
N LEU A 235 10.44 3.85 -15.91
CA LEU A 235 10.74 5.23 -15.52
C LEU A 235 11.46 6.02 -16.63
N ASP A 236 11.41 5.57 -17.89
CA ASP A 236 11.90 6.35 -19.04
C ASP A 236 10.88 7.44 -19.40
N GLY A 237 10.76 8.42 -18.51
CA GLY A 237 10.27 9.75 -18.81
C GLY A 237 11.41 10.64 -19.30
N ASP A 238 12.07 10.24 -20.39
CA ASP A 238 12.96 11.09 -21.19
C ASP A 238 12.46 11.12 -22.63
N GLN A 239 11.47 11.99 -22.90
CA GLN A 239 11.25 12.67 -24.19
C GLN A 239 10.75 14.10 -23.97
#